data_AF-A0A7Z9FL24-F1
#
_entry.id   AF-A0A7Z9FL24-F1
#
_cell.length_a   1.000
_cell.length_b   1.000
_cell.length_c   1.000
_cell.angle_alpha   90.00
_cell.angle_beta   90.00
_cell.angle_gamma   90.00
#
_symmetry.space_group_name_H-M   'P 1'
#
loop_
_entity.id
_entity.type
_entity.pdbx_description
1 polymer ?
#
loop_
_entity_poly.entity_id
_entity_poly.type
_entity_poly.pdbx_seq_one_letter_code
_entity_poly.pdbx_strand_id
1 'polypeptide(L)'
;MNVHQTNSAIQLRKTESGNEQLSSASSNQRLSFENIRIFRQHFEQGTTLLRSVLGEDQHQTMIVAMYEGTEKLLNQDVSEFAVLEYLEELKLTAKELRQQGVSGEQFRTTLLEHSVSTVRDLVHSS
;
A
#
# COMPACT_ATOMS: atom_id res chain seq x y z
N MET A 1 13.53 23.54 -69.33
CA MET A 1 13.95 22.62 -68.25
C MET A 1 13.22 23.08 -67.00
N ASN A 2 12.17 22.38 -66.57
CA ASN A 2 11.43 22.69 -65.35
C ASN A 2 11.00 21.37 -64.73
N VAL A 3 11.51 21.08 -63.54
CA VAL A 3 11.39 19.80 -62.84
C VAL A 3 10.17 19.80 -61.95
N HIS A 4 9.26 18.86 -62.19
CA HIS A 4 8.25 18.46 -61.22
C HIS A 4 8.91 17.57 -60.17
N GLN A 5 8.89 17.98 -58.90
CA GLN A 5 9.17 17.10 -57.76
C GLN A 5 7.94 17.03 -56.87
N THR A 6 7.30 15.86 -56.87
CA THR A 6 6.38 15.42 -55.82
C THR A 6 7.18 14.68 -54.76
N ASN A 7 7.13 15.12 -53.52
CA ASN A 7 7.61 14.32 -52.38
C ASN A 7 6.72 14.55 -51.14
N SER A 8 5.97 13.49 -50.83
CA SER A 8 5.75 12.87 -49.53
C SER A 8 5.34 13.73 -48.33
N ALA A 9 4.08 13.55 -47.92
CA ALA A 9 3.51 14.01 -46.67
C ALA A 9 4.11 13.26 -45.46
N ILE A 10 4.78 14.00 -44.57
CA ILE A 10 4.97 13.65 -43.17
C ILE A 10 4.52 14.87 -42.36
N GLN A 11 3.30 14.83 -41.81
CA GLN A 11 2.87 15.80 -40.81
C GLN A 11 3.25 15.29 -39.43
N LEU A 12 4.28 15.90 -38.86
CA LEU A 12 4.73 15.73 -37.49
C LEU A 12 4.05 16.80 -36.61
N ARG A 13 3.35 16.34 -35.57
CA ARG A 13 3.03 17.03 -34.29
C ARG A 13 2.40 18.44 -34.32
N LYS A 14 1.13 18.51 -33.91
CA LYS A 14 0.67 19.40 -32.81
C LYS A 14 -0.78 19.14 -32.42
N THR A 15 -1.02 19.01 -31.12
CA THR A 15 -2.27 19.30 -30.40
C THR A 15 -1.84 19.31 -28.93
N GLU A 16 -1.30 20.42 -28.39
CA GLU A 16 -2.05 21.55 -27.82
C GLU A 16 -3.27 21.04 -27.05
N SER A 17 -3.02 20.62 -25.81
CA SER A 17 -3.20 21.44 -24.60
C SER A 17 -4.68 21.63 -24.24
N GLY A 18 -5.37 20.51 -24.02
CA GLY A 18 -6.49 20.50 -23.09
C GLY A 18 -5.89 20.49 -21.68
N ASN A 19 -6.08 21.59 -20.95
CA ASN A 19 -5.98 21.59 -19.50
C ASN A 19 -6.98 20.56 -18.97
N GLU A 20 -6.55 19.30 -18.87
CA GLU A 20 -7.04 18.45 -17.80
C GLU A 20 -6.54 19.12 -16.54
N GLN A 21 -7.41 19.99 -16.02
CA GLN A 21 -7.38 20.46 -14.66
C GLN A 21 -7.43 19.18 -13.84
N LEU A 22 -6.25 18.59 -13.62
CA LEU A 22 -5.94 17.58 -12.63
C LEU A 22 -6.37 18.22 -11.34
N SER A 23 -7.65 18.05 -11.08
CA SER A 23 -8.30 18.48 -9.88
C SER A 23 -7.59 17.64 -8.85
N SER A 24 -6.62 18.25 -8.19
CA SER A 24 -6.08 17.82 -6.92
C SER A 24 -7.23 17.91 -5.91
N ALA A 25 -8.27 17.11 -6.13
CA ALA A 25 -9.19 16.72 -5.11
C ALA A 25 -8.41 15.71 -4.27
N SER A 26 -7.59 16.27 -3.37
CA SER A 26 -7.43 15.70 -2.05
C SER A 26 -8.83 15.70 -1.42
N SER A 27 -9.68 14.79 -1.87
CA SER A 27 -10.81 14.38 -1.07
C SER A 27 -10.23 13.35 -0.13
N ASN A 28 -10.15 13.71 1.15
CA ASN A 28 -10.14 12.74 2.23
C ASN A 28 -11.40 11.88 2.08
N GLN A 29 -11.35 10.95 1.13
CA GLN A 29 -12.39 9.98 0.91
C GLN A 29 -12.16 8.93 1.96
N ARG A 30 -13.00 8.99 3.00
CA ARG A 30 -13.16 7.96 4.02
C ARG A 30 -12.94 6.59 3.38
N LEU A 31 -12.01 5.82 3.93
CA LEU A 31 -11.60 4.53 3.36
C LEU A 31 -12.82 3.66 3.10
N SER A 32 -13.03 3.31 1.83
CA SER A 32 -14.11 2.41 1.45
C SER A 32 -13.77 0.98 1.88
N PHE A 33 -14.81 0.17 2.10
CA PHE A 33 -14.64 -1.26 2.35
C PHE A 33 -13.90 -1.96 1.20
N GLU A 34 -14.15 -1.53 -0.03
CA GLU A 34 -13.50 -2.11 -1.21
C GLU A 34 -12.00 -1.81 -1.25
N ASN A 35 -11.59 -0.60 -0.86
CA ASN A 35 -10.16 -0.25 -0.75
C ASN A 35 -9.46 -1.16 0.26
N ILE A 36 -10.03 -1.31 1.46
CA ILE A 36 -9.49 -2.19 2.50
C ILE A 36 -9.39 -3.64 2.01
N ARG A 37 -10.40 -4.13 1.27
CA ARG A 37 -10.39 -5.46 0.69
C ARG A 37 -9.24 -5.65 -0.31
N ILE A 38 -9.05 -4.69 -1.20
CA ILE A 38 -7.97 -4.70 -2.20
C ILE A 38 -6.60 -4.68 -1.50
N PHE A 39 -6.42 -3.83 -0.48
CA PHE A 39 -5.16 -3.78 0.28
C PHE A 39 -4.86 -5.10 0.99
N ARG A 40 -5.85 -5.72 1.63
CA ARG A 40 -5.71 -7.04 2.27
C ARG A 40 -5.25 -8.09 1.25
N GLN A 41 -5.92 -8.16 0.10
CA GLN A 41 -5.57 -9.12 -0.95
C GLN A 41 -4.15 -8.93 -1.48
N HIS A 42 -3.75 -7.69 -1.76
CA HIS A 42 -2.39 -7.38 -2.20
C HIS A 42 -1.35 -7.71 -1.13
N PHE A 43 -1.67 -7.46 0.14
CA PHE A 43 -0.79 -7.83 1.24
C PHE A 43 -0.56 -9.33 1.29
N GLU A 44 -1.63 -10.14 1.32
CA GLU A 44 -1.54 -11.60 1.39
C GLU A 44 -0.73 -12.19 0.23
N GLN A 45 -0.98 -11.71 -0.98
CA GLN A 45 -0.22 -12.12 -2.17
C GLN A 45 1.25 -11.69 -2.06
N GLY A 46 1.49 -10.44 -1.67
CA GLY A 46 2.81 -9.85 -1.55
C GLY A 46 3.67 -10.44 -0.43
N THR A 47 3.06 -11.04 0.60
CA THR A 47 3.80 -11.65 1.73
C THR A 47 3.98 -13.15 1.62
N THR A 48 3.49 -13.78 0.55
CA THR A 48 3.63 -15.24 0.37
C THR A 48 5.10 -15.69 0.44
N LEU A 49 6.02 -14.92 -0.15
CA LEU A 49 7.46 -15.20 -0.07
C LEU A 49 8.06 -14.95 1.32
N LEU A 50 7.45 -14.11 2.15
CA LEU A 50 7.91 -13.88 3.53
C LEU A 50 7.64 -15.08 4.43
N ARG A 51 6.73 -15.99 4.06
CA ARG A 51 6.47 -17.22 4.80
C ARG A 51 7.74 -18.07 5.00
N SER A 52 8.61 -18.17 3.99
CA SER A 52 9.86 -18.93 4.11
C SER A 52 10.91 -18.23 4.99
N VAL A 53 10.85 -16.90 5.10
CA VAL A 53 11.76 -16.09 5.90
C VAL A 53 11.33 -16.07 7.37
N LEU A 54 10.03 -15.87 7.61
CA LEU A 54 9.46 -15.73 8.95
C LEU A 54 9.21 -17.09 9.62
N GLY A 55 8.82 -18.10 8.84
CA GLY A 55 8.18 -19.31 9.36
C GLY A 55 6.65 -19.16 9.35
N GLU A 56 5.94 -20.30 9.36
CA GLU A 56 4.48 -20.34 9.23
C GLU A 56 3.76 -19.55 10.33
N ASP A 57 4.12 -19.80 11.60
CA ASP A 57 3.44 -19.17 12.75
C ASP A 57 3.65 -17.65 12.79
N GLN A 58 4.86 -17.18 12.51
CA GLN A 58 5.18 -15.76 12.49
C GLN A 58 4.52 -15.07 11.28
N HIS A 59 4.53 -15.72 10.11
CA HIS A 59 3.80 -15.22 8.94
C HIS A 59 2.30 -15.14 9.22
N GLN A 60 1.70 -16.17 9.80
CA GLN A 60 0.28 -16.15 10.15
C GLN A 60 -0.05 -15.04 11.16
N THR A 61 0.84 -14.79 12.12
CA THR A 61 0.68 -13.69 13.06
C THR A 61 0.72 -12.32 12.36
N MET A 62 1.59 -12.15 11.37
CA MET A 62 1.62 -10.94 10.53
C MET A 62 0.32 -10.78 9.72
N ILE A 63 -0.25 -11.86 9.19
CA ILE A 63 -1.58 -11.82 8.54
C ILE A 63 -2.67 -11.38 9.51
N VAL A 64 -2.67 -11.90 10.74
CA VAL A 64 -3.63 -11.51 11.79
C VAL A 64 -3.50 -10.01 12.11
N ALA A 65 -2.28 -9.53 12.34
CA ALA A 65 -2.02 -8.11 12.61
C ALA A 65 -2.51 -7.21 11.46
N MET A 66 -2.31 -7.63 10.21
CA MET A 66 -2.80 -6.92 9.04
C MET A 66 -4.33 -6.81 9.05
N TYR A 67 -5.04 -7.92 9.26
CA TYR A 67 -6.51 -7.91 9.30
C TYR A 67 -7.04 -7.07 10.47
N GLU A 68 -6.51 -7.24 11.67
CA GLU A 68 -6.94 -6.50 12.86
C GLU A 68 -6.69 -4.99 12.71
N GLY A 69 -5.53 -4.59 12.20
CA GLY A 69 -5.22 -3.19 12.00
C GLY A 69 -6.08 -2.53 10.93
N THR A 70 -6.22 -3.18 9.77
CA THR A 70 -7.07 -2.66 8.69
C THR A 70 -8.56 -2.63 9.04
N GLU A 71 -9.01 -3.51 9.95
CA GLU A 71 -10.39 -3.47 10.45
C GLU A 71 -10.65 -2.21 11.28
N LYS A 72 -9.69 -1.78 12.08
CA LYS A 72 -9.79 -0.54 12.88
C LYS A 72 -9.74 0.72 12.02
N LEU A 73 -9.07 0.66 10.87
CA LEU A 73 -8.99 1.74 9.89
C LEU A 73 -10.25 1.83 9.02
N LEU A 74 -11.08 0.79 8.99
CA LEU A 74 -12.35 0.81 8.26
C LEU A 74 -13.22 1.95 8.80
N ASN A 75 -13.79 2.75 7.88
CA ASN A 75 -14.63 3.89 8.21
C ASN A 75 -13.92 5.01 9.00
N GLN A 76 -12.59 5.01 9.10
CA GLN A 76 -11.82 6.14 9.59
C GLN A 76 -11.52 7.12 8.46
N ASP A 77 -11.28 8.38 8.80
CA ASP A 77 -10.85 9.40 7.86
C ASP A 77 -9.32 9.35 7.71
N VAL A 78 -8.81 8.26 7.15
CA VAL A 78 -7.37 8.04 6.96
C VAL A 78 -7.09 7.92 5.47
N SER A 79 -5.99 8.51 5.00
CA SER A 79 -5.62 8.44 3.59
C SER A 79 -5.25 7.01 3.15
N GLU A 80 -5.49 6.66 1.89
CA GLU A 80 -5.03 5.38 1.32
C GLU A 80 -3.52 5.19 1.45
N PHE A 81 -2.75 6.27 1.29
CA PHE A 81 -1.30 6.25 1.43
C PHE A 81 -0.88 5.81 2.84
N ALA A 82 -1.52 6.34 3.88
CA ALA A 82 -1.23 5.96 5.27
C ALA A 82 -1.54 4.48 5.56
N VAL A 83 -2.57 3.91 4.93
CA VAL A 83 -2.84 2.46 5.03
C VAL A 83 -1.72 1.65 4.38
N LEU A 84 -1.26 2.06 3.20
CA LEU A 84 -0.16 1.39 2.50
C LEU A 84 1.14 1.46 3.31
N GLU A 85 1.44 2.61 3.91
CA GLU A 85 2.61 2.79 4.78
C GLU A 85 2.53 1.85 5.99
N TYR A 86 1.39 1.83 6.71
CA TYR A 86 1.16 0.89 7.80
C TYR A 86 1.42 -0.58 7.40
N LEU A 87 0.96 -0.98 6.21
CA LEU A 87 1.14 -2.33 5.72
C LEU A 87 2.62 -2.63 5.39
N GLU A 88 3.34 -1.72 4.74
CA GLU A 88 4.76 -1.93 4.49
C GLU A 88 5.60 -1.94 5.78
N GLU A 89 5.28 -1.06 6.73
CA GLU A 89 5.89 -1.08 8.06
C GLU A 89 5.65 -2.40 8.78
N LEU A 90 4.43 -2.93 8.74
CA LEU A 90 4.12 -4.22 9.37
C LEU A 90 4.99 -5.37 8.84
N LYS A 91 5.24 -5.39 7.52
CA LYS A 91 6.15 -6.38 6.90
C LYS A 91 7.59 -6.18 7.39
N LEU A 92 8.04 -4.92 7.49
CA LEU A 92 9.38 -4.60 7.95
C LEU A 92 9.59 -5.01 9.40
N THR A 93 8.69 -4.60 10.31
CA THR A 93 8.73 -4.97 11.73
C THR A 93 8.76 -6.48 11.92
N ALA A 94 7.92 -7.22 11.19
CA ALA A 94 7.92 -8.68 11.25
C ALA A 94 9.29 -9.29 10.86
N LYS A 95 9.93 -8.75 9.82
CA LYS A 95 11.26 -9.20 9.38
C LYS A 95 12.34 -8.85 10.40
N GLU A 96 12.30 -7.66 10.98
CA GLU A 96 13.25 -7.20 11.98
C GLU A 96 13.17 -8.04 13.26
N LEU A 97 11.96 -8.29 13.77
CA LEU A 97 11.74 -9.17 14.93
C LEU A 97 12.32 -10.56 14.66
N ARG A 98 12.09 -11.11 13.47
CA ARG A 98 12.65 -12.40 13.09
C ARG A 98 14.18 -12.39 13.04
N GLN A 99 14.78 -11.34 12.47
CA GLN A 99 16.25 -11.17 12.41
C GLN A 99 16.87 -11.03 13.80
N GLN A 100 16.15 -10.43 14.74
CA GLN A 100 16.54 -10.34 16.15
C GLN A 100 16.36 -11.66 16.93
N GLY A 101 15.87 -12.71 16.27
CA GLY A 101 15.63 -14.03 16.89
C GLY A 101 14.34 -14.11 17.71
N VAL A 102 13.48 -13.08 17.65
CA VAL A 102 12.18 -13.09 18.32
C VAL A 102 11.26 -14.09 17.61
N SER A 103 10.59 -14.95 18.38
CA SER A 103 9.71 -15.99 17.85
C SER A 103 8.59 -16.33 18.84
N GLY A 104 7.67 -17.22 18.43
CA GLY A 104 6.56 -17.69 19.27
C GLY A 104 5.69 -16.57 19.82
N GLU A 105 5.35 -16.66 21.11
CA GLU A 105 4.47 -15.72 21.79
C GLU A 105 5.06 -14.30 21.89
N GLN A 106 6.37 -14.18 22.07
CA GLN A 106 7.03 -12.87 22.14
C GLN A 106 6.90 -12.14 20.80
N PHE A 107 7.13 -12.84 19.69
CA PHE A 107 6.94 -12.26 18.36
C PHE A 107 5.51 -11.78 18.16
N ARG A 108 4.55 -12.62 18.55
CA ARG A 108 3.12 -12.31 18.43
C ARG A 108 2.74 -11.07 19.22
N THR A 109 3.13 -11.02 20.49
CA THR A 109 2.78 -9.91 21.37
C THR A 109 3.39 -8.61 20.85
N THR A 110 4.69 -8.61 20.56
CA THR A 110 5.39 -7.41 20.09
C THR A 110 4.84 -6.91 18.75
N LEU A 111 4.58 -7.79 17.78
CA LEU A 111 4.06 -7.38 16.46
C LEU A 111 2.64 -6.82 16.55
N LEU A 112 1.77 -7.46 17.35
CA LEU A 112 0.39 -6.99 17.53
C LEU A 112 0.34 -5.67 18.29
N GLU A 113 1.14 -5.51 19.35
CA GLU A 113 1.24 -4.24 20.09
C GLU A 113 1.74 -3.10 19.19
N HIS A 114 2.77 -3.37 18.38
CA HIS A 114 3.26 -2.41 17.39
C HIS A 114 2.15 -2.01 16.40
N SER A 115 1.48 -3.00 15.79
CA SER A 115 0.36 -2.76 14.87
C SER A 115 -0.74 -1.90 15.50
N VAL A 116 -1.12 -2.19 16.75
CA VAL A 116 -2.14 -1.42 17.48
C VAL A 116 -1.69 0.02 17.74
N SER A 117 -0.41 0.23 18.07
CA SER A 117 0.14 1.57 18.26
C SER A 117 0.13 2.36 16.96
N THR A 118 0.67 1.81 15.87
CA THR A 118 0.73 2.49 14.56
C THR A 118 -0.67 2.88 14.08
N VAL A 119 -1.64 1.97 14.16
CA VAL A 119 -3.03 2.26 13.77
C VAL A 119 -3.64 3.36 14.64
N ARG A 120 -3.36 3.37 15.95
CA ARG A 120 -3.80 4.43 16.83
C ARG A 120 -3.22 5.77 16.38
N ASP A 121 -1.92 5.83 16.13
CA ASP A 121 -1.24 7.06 15.74
C ASP A 121 -1.75 7.61 14.40
N LEU A 122 -2.04 6.73 13.44
CA LEU A 122 -2.67 7.11 12.17
C LEU A 122 -4.05 7.75 12.34
N VAL A 123 -4.89 7.17 13.19
CA VAL A 123 -6.25 7.70 13.45
C VAL A 123 -6.22 9.03 14.19
N HIS A 124 -5.23 9.28 15.04
CA HIS A 124 -5.10 10.55 15.78
C HIS A 124 -4.40 11.66 14.97
N SER A 125 -3.68 11.31 13.91
CA SER A 125 -2.91 12.24 13.07
C SER A 125 -3.65 12.72 11.81
N SER A 126 -4.86 12.19 11.57
CA SER A 126 -5.72 12.55 10.43
C SER A 126 -6.80 13.55 10.83
#